data_AF-A0A4Y2HMW7-F1
#
_entry.id   AF-A0A4Y2HMW7-F1
#
_cell.length_a   1.000
_cell.length_b   1.000
_cell.length_c   1.000
_cell.angle_alpha   90.00
_cell.angle_beta   90.00
_cell.angle_gamma   90.00
#
_symmetry.space_group_name_H-M   'P 1'
#
loop_
_entity.id
_entity.type
_entity.pdbx_description
1 polymer ?
#
loop_
_entity_poly.entity_id
_entity_poly.type
_entity_poly.pdbx_seq_one_letter_code
_entity_poly.pdbx_strand_id
1 'polypeptide(L)'
;MSTDVLCYLLSQITPEQQMQVLRDFPGHLFRIFLHWPWQDLFLEKTDLIWNFLPAVSTYDDLLHHIRLKIRFSNYYFPELFQEFFRRSPSDFRKHFAKQDCLGKTLFSEFLNNEDKESVKVILRNIDVEVRVRLVSCLGVFECLDSLLGWKNQNLVELCVREACPSKEDRERLKEVYMGFLKENETSGVLWKKRKWQRFFESLDETDASGPQKRSLEDETVTRAKRL
;
A
#
# COMPACT_ATOMS: atom_id res chain seq x y z
N MET A 1 19.68 9.93 25.21
CA MET A 1 19.45 8.64 25.88
C MET A 1 19.27 7.60 24.77
N SER A 2 20.01 6.48 24.81
CA SER A 2 19.86 5.43 23.77
C SER A 2 18.46 4.81 23.83
N THR A 3 17.90 4.43 22.68
CA THR A 3 16.67 3.64 22.56
C THR A 3 16.69 2.43 23.50
N ASP A 4 17.83 1.75 23.62
CA ASP A 4 17.98 0.55 24.45
C ASP A 4 17.80 0.84 25.94
N VAL A 5 18.27 2.01 26.40
CA VAL A 5 18.09 2.45 27.79
C VAL A 5 16.62 2.73 28.08
N LEU A 6 15.91 3.34 27.14
CA LEU A 6 14.48 3.59 27.26
C LEU A 6 13.66 2.30 27.25
N CYS A 7 13.94 1.36 26.33
CA CYS A 7 13.29 0.04 26.30
C CYS A 7 13.55 -0.74 27.59
N TYR A 8 14.79 -0.71 28.10
CA TYR A 8 15.13 -1.31 29.38
C TYR A 8 14.33 -0.68 30.52
N LEU A 9 14.33 0.66 30.65
CA LEU A 9 13.57 1.35 31.71
C LEU A 9 12.07 1.05 31.63
N LEU A 10 11.49 1.01 30.43
CA LEU A 10 10.09 0.62 30.21
C LEU A 10 9.83 -0.81 30.70
N SER A 11 10.76 -1.75 30.48
CA SER A 11 10.62 -3.13 30.96
C SER A 11 10.67 -3.27 32.48
N GLN A 12 11.28 -2.32 33.19
CA GLN A 12 11.46 -2.37 34.65
C GLN A 12 10.31 -1.74 35.43
N ILE A 13 9.47 -0.91 34.81
CA ILE A 13 8.34 -0.23 35.46
C ILE A 13 7.07 -1.08 35.40
N THR A 14 6.11 -0.82 36.29
CA THR A 14 4.87 -1.62 36.37
C THR A 14 3.98 -1.41 35.13
N PRO A 15 3.09 -2.35 34.78
CA PRO A 15 2.15 -2.18 33.67
C PRO A 15 1.32 -0.89 33.73
N GLU A 16 0.94 -0.45 34.93
CA GLU A 16 0.21 0.79 35.16
C GLU A 16 1.07 2.02 34.84
N GLN A 17 2.36 1.99 35.22
CA GLN A 17 3.31 3.05 34.90
C GLN A 17 3.65 3.07 33.41
N GLN A 18 3.80 1.91 32.76
CA GLN A 18 3.95 1.82 31.31
C GLN A 18 2.76 2.46 30.60
N MET A 19 1.54 2.18 31.06
CA MET A 19 0.31 2.75 30.51
C MET A 19 0.26 4.27 30.67
N GLN A 20 0.71 4.80 31.81
CA GLN A 20 0.79 6.23 32.06
C GLN A 20 1.79 6.90 31.11
N VAL A 21 2.98 6.30 30.94
CA VAL A 21 4.01 6.80 30.03
C VAL A 21 3.52 6.78 28.57
N LEU A 22 2.81 5.72 28.16
CA LEU A 22 2.18 5.63 26.83
C LEU A 22 1.14 6.72 26.57
N ARG A 23 0.36 7.10 27.60
CA ARG A 23 -0.61 8.21 27.52
C ARG A 23 0.06 9.56 27.42
N ASP A 24 1.09 9.79 28.22
CA ASP A 24 1.72 11.10 28.34
C ASP A 24 2.66 11.40 27.16
N PHE A 25 3.28 10.37 26.57
CA PHE A 25 4.29 10.53 25.51
C PHE A 25 4.14 9.56 24.32
N PRO A 26 2.94 9.43 23.71
CA PRO A 26 2.66 8.42 22.68
C PRO A 26 3.56 8.55 21.45
N GLY A 27 3.79 9.77 20.95
CA GLY A 27 4.64 10.00 19.79
C GLY A 27 6.13 9.68 20.02
N HIS A 28 6.66 9.93 21.22
CA HIS A 28 8.06 9.62 21.55
C HIS A 28 8.29 8.13 21.70
N LEU A 29 7.41 7.43 22.40
CA LEU A 29 7.49 5.98 22.57
C LEU A 29 7.31 5.26 21.25
N PHE A 30 6.40 5.76 20.42
CA PHE A 30 6.25 5.26 19.06
C PHE A 30 7.56 5.31 18.26
N ARG A 31 8.29 6.44 18.29
CA ARG A 31 9.58 6.57 17.59
C ARG A 31 10.62 5.57 18.10
N ILE A 32 10.62 5.25 19.39
CA ILE A 32 11.50 4.25 20.01
C ILE A 32 11.20 2.86 19.48
N PHE A 33 9.92 2.51 19.34
CA PHE A 33 9.53 1.20 18.84
C PHE A 33 9.78 1.00 17.33
N LEU A 34 10.00 2.08 16.58
CA LEU A 34 10.51 2.01 15.20
C LEU A 34 12.03 1.79 15.11
N HIS A 35 12.75 1.73 16.23
CA HIS A 35 14.17 1.37 16.25
C HIS A 35 14.39 -0.13 16.39
N TRP A 36 15.36 -0.64 15.63
CA TRP A 36 15.78 -2.04 15.70
C TRP A 36 16.51 -2.35 17.01
N PRO A 37 16.32 -3.54 17.63
CA PRO A 37 15.51 -4.70 17.20
C PRO A 37 14.13 -4.83 17.89
N TRP A 38 13.45 -3.72 18.23
CA TRP A 38 12.28 -3.74 19.12
C TRP A 38 10.92 -4.01 18.43
N GLN A 39 10.90 -4.79 17.35
CA GLN A 39 9.70 -4.98 16.50
C GLN A 39 8.58 -5.76 17.19
N ASP A 40 8.93 -6.82 17.90
CA ASP A 40 7.92 -7.66 18.55
C ASP A 40 7.22 -6.86 19.65
N LEU A 41 8.00 -6.09 20.39
CA LEU A 41 7.50 -5.17 21.40
C LEU A 41 6.65 -4.06 20.79
N PHE A 42 7.03 -3.55 19.62
CA PHE A 42 6.21 -2.61 18.86
C PHE A 42 4.84 -3.21 18.54
N LEU A 43 4.82 -4.40 17.93
CA LEU A 43 3.58 -5.08 17.54
C LEU A 43 2.70 -5.41 18.73
N GLU A 44 3.27 -5.82 19.86
CA GLU A 44 2.51 -6.07 21.08
C GLU A 44 1.74 -4.82 21.54
N LYS A 45 2.35 -3.64 21.40
CA LYS A 45 1.79 -2.37 21.88
C LYS A 45 1.03 -1.57 20.83
N THR A 46 1.01 -1.99 19.56
CA THR A 46 0.41 -1.25 18.44
C THR A 46 -1.00 -0.73 18.73
N ASP A 47 -1.92 -1.56 19.25
CA ASP A 47 -3.30 -1.11 19.52
C ASP A 47 -3.35 -0.04 20.60
N LEU A 48 -2.52 -0.17 21.64
CA LEU A 48 -2.42 0.85 22.69
C LEU A 48 -1.86 2.15 22.12
N ILE A 49 -0.85 2.06 21.27
CA ILE A 49 -0.24 3.23 20.66
C ILE A 49 -1.27 3.97 19.78
N TRP A 50 -2.07 3.24 18.99
CA TRP A 50 -3.14 3.86 18.20
C TRP A 50 -4.20 4.56 19.05
N ASN A 51 -4.52 4.04 20.24
CA ASN A 51 -5.48 4.67 21.15
C ASN A 51 -4.98 6.00 21.75
N PHE A 52 -3.66 6.20 21.82
CA PHE A 52 -3.07 7.40 22.43
C PHE A 52 -2.46 8.37 21.41
N LEU A 53 -2.21 7.96 20.17
CA LEU A 53 -1.65 8.83 19.15
C LEU A 53 -2.65 9.92 18.72
N PRO A 54 -2.32 11.22 18.92
CA PRO A 54 -3.12 12.31 18.40
C PRO A 54 -3.08 12.28 16.87
N ALA A 55 -4.23 12.04 16.25
CA ALA A 55 -4.32 11.71 14.82
C ALA A 55 -3.47 12.63 13.92
N VAL A 56 -3.84 13.90 13.80
CA VAL A 56 -3.29 14.73 12.72
C VAL A 56 -1.84 15.17 12.94
N SER A 57 -1.47 15.54 14.17
CA SER A 57 -0.13 16.08 14.44
C SER A 57 0.96 15.01 14.43
N THR A 58 0.60 13.73 14.68
CA THR A 58 1.59 12.65 14.77
C THR A 58 1.66 11.76 13.54
N TYR A 59 0.61 11.71 12.71
CA TYR A 59 0.62 10.88 11.50
C TYR A 59 1.67 11.32 10.47
N ASP A 60 1.89 12.63 10.29
CA ASP A 60 2.92 13.14 9.37
C ASP A 60 4.33 12.71 9.82
N ASP A 61 4.62 12.90 11.10
CA ASP A 61 5.89 12.48 11.71
C ASP A 61 6.09 10.97 11.59
N LEU A 62 5.03 10.20 11.85
CA LEU A 62 5.00 8.75 11.75
C LEU A 62 5.37 8.27 10.34
N LEU A 63 4.65 8.75 9.33
CA LEU A 63 4.88 8.38 7.94
C LEU A 63 6.27 8.81 7.47
N HIS A 64 6.74 9.97 7.93
CA HIS A 64 8.09 10.44 7.66
C HIS A 64 9.15 9.45 8.19
N HIS A 65 9.03 9.00 9.44
CA HIS A 65 9.98 8.06 10.05
C HIS A 65 9.94 6.70 9.36
N ILE A 66 8.76 6.16 9.06
CA ILE A 66 8.62 4.90 8.31
C ILE A 66 9.33 5.02 6.96
N ARG A 67 9.07 6.11 6.22
CA ARG A 67 9.72 6.37 4.93
C ARG A 67 11.24 6.46 5.03
N LEU A 68 11.77 7.15 6.04
CA LEU A 68 13.20 7.23 6.27
C LEU A 68 13.81 5.86 6.56
N LYS A 69 13.12 5.01 7.32
CA LYS A 69 13.57 3.64 7.59
C LYS A 69 13.58 2.81 6.31
N ILE A 70 12.51 2.83 5.51
CA ILE A 70 12.47 2.08 4.25
C ILE A 70 13.60 2.52 3.30
N ARG A 71 13.87 3.82 3.19
CA ARG A 71 14.89 4.34 2.26
C ARG A 71 16.33 4.18 2.74
N PHE A 72 16.58 4.37 4.03
CA PHE A 72 17.94 4.58 4.54
C PHE A 72 18.38 3.53 5.56
N SER A 73 17.47 2.70 6.06
CA SER A 73 17.90 1.53 6.83
C SER A 73 18.14 0.39 5.86
N ASN A 74 19.26 -0.33 6.02
CA ASN A 74 19.53 -1.58 5.30
C ASN A 74 18.57 -2.71 5.69
N TYR A 75 17.44 -2.36 6.31
CA TYR A 75 16.54 -3.27 6.97
C TYR A 75 15.08 -2.89 6.65
N TYR A 76 14.61 -3.38 5.51
CA TYR A 76 13.22 -3.29 5.10
C TYR A 76 12.43 -4.48 5.65
N PHE A 77 11.42 -4.22 6.50
CA PHE A 77 10.59 -5.26 7.11
C PHE A 77 9.13 -5.10 6.70
N PRO A 78 8.77 -5.67 5.56
CA PRO A 78 7.43 -5.50 5.03
C PRO A 78 6.36 -6.08 5.95
N GLU A 79 6.61 -7.21 6.60
CA GLU A 79 5.65 -7.87 7.49
C GLU A 79 5.27 -6.98 8.68
N LEU A 80 6.24 -6.27 9.25
CA LEU A 80 6.03 -5.32 10.35
C LEU A 80 5.11 -4.18 9.92
N PHE A 81 5.42 -3.56 8.79
CA PHE A 81 4.60 -2.49 8.25
C PHE A 81 3.20 -2.97 7.92
N GLN A 82 3.08 -4.14 7.28
CA GLN A 82 1.79 -4.72 6.92
C GLN A 82 0.90 -4.92 8.15
N GLU A 83 1.44 -5.51 9.23
CA GLU A 83 0.68 -5.75 10.45
C GLU A 83 0.30 -4.45 11.15
N PHE A 84 1.23 -3.51 11.22
CA PHE A 84 0.97 -2.17 11.74
C PHE A 84 -0.15 -1.45 10.97
N PHE A 85 -0.12 -1.51 9.63
CA PHE A 85 -1.10 -0.86 8.76
C PHE A 85 -2.49 -1.53 8.85
N ARG A 86 -2.54 -2.86 8.97
CA ARG A 86 -3.81 -3.60 9.18
C ARG A 86 -4.50 -3.21 10.47
N ARG A 87 -3.73 -2.90 11.52
CA ARG A 87 -4.25 -2.50 12.84
C ARG A 87 -4.48 -1.00 12.97
N SER A 88 -4.10 -0.21 11.96
CA SER A 88 -4.20 1.24 12.06
C SER A 88 -5.65 1.74 12.00
N PRO A 89 -5.97 2.86 12.65
CA PRO A 89 -7.24 3.56 12.48
C PRO A 89 -7.53 3.96 11.01
N SER A 90 -8.81 4.07 10.66
CA SER A 90 -9.26 4.43 9.29
C SER A 90 -8.80 5.83 8.88
N ASP A 91 -8.82 6.78 9.80
CA ASP A 91 -8.33 8.15 9.61
C ASP A 91 -6.82 8.18 9.32
N PHE A 92 -6.01 7.33 9.97
CA PHE A 92 -4.60 7.16 9.60
C PHE A 92 -4.44 6.69 8.16
N ARG A 93 -5.20 5.68 7.74
CA ARG A 93 -5.13 5.14 6.37
C ARG A 93 -5.55 6.15 5.31
N LYS A 94 -6.57 6.97 5.60
CA LYS A 94 -6.98 8.10 4.74
C LYS A 94 -5.89 9.16 4.67
N HIS A 95 -5.25 9.44 5.79
CA HIS A 95 -4.13 10.39 5.86
C HIS A 95 -2.92 9.89 5.07
N PHE A 96 -2.57 8.61 5.19
CA PHE A 96 -1.53 7.93 4.39
C PHE A 96 -1.76 8.19 2.89
N ALA A 97 -2.94 7.84 2.37
CA ALA A 97 -3.24 8.00 0.96
C ALA A 97 -3.19 9.47 0.50
N LYS A 98 -3.59 10.40 1.37
CA LYS A 98 -3.50 11.84 1.10
C LYS A 98 -2.04 12.30 1.00
N GLN A 99 -1.14 11.84 1.86
CA GLN A 99 0.26 12.27 1.85
C GLN A 99 0.99 11.81 0.58
N ASP A 100 0.70 10.61 0.09
CA ASP A 100 1.22 10.12 -1.20
C ASP A 100 0.83 11.04 -2.37
N CYS A 101 -0.43 11.46 -2.40
CA CYS A 101 -0.92 12.41 -3.40
C CYS A 101 -0.30 13.82 -3.30
N LEU A 102 0.28 14.17 -2.14
CA LEU A 102 1.01 15.43 -1.93
C LEU A 102 2.51 15.29 -2.25
N GLY A 103 2.94 14.20 -2.87
CA GLY A 103 4.34 13.96 -3.24
C GLY A 103 5.21 13.46 -2.09
N LYS A 104 4.63 13.15 -0.92
CA LYS A 104 5.34 12.46 0.17
C LYS A 104 5.17 10.95 -0.02
N THR A 105 5.76 10.45 -1.11
CA THR A 105 5.44 9.16 -1.70
C THR A 105 5.96 7.98 -0.88
N LEU A 106 5.17 7.46 0.06
CA LEU A 106 5.48 6.24 0.80
C LEU A 106 4.95 5.00 0.07
N PHE A 107 3.75 5.07 -0.52
CA PHE A 107 3.20 4.01 -1.37
C PHE A 107 4.14 3.67 -2.54
N SER A 108 4.74 4.69 -3.17
CA SER A 108 5.72 4.49 -4.24
C SER A 108 6.98 3.75 -3.79
N GLU A 109 7.38 3.83 -2.52
CA GLU A 109 8.51 3.04 -2.02
C GLU A 109 8.20 1.54 -2.08
N PHE A 110 6.97 1.14 -1.75
CA PHE A 110 6.54 -0.27 -1.86
C PHE A 110 6.50 -0.72 -3.32
N LEU A 111 6.07 0.15 -4.23
CA LEU A 111 6.09 -0.12 -5.67
C LEU A 111 7.53 -0.28 -6.19
N ASN A 112 8.45 0.61 -5.80
CA ASN A 112 9.85 0.57 -6.22
C ASN A 112 10.61 -0.64 -5.65
N ASN A 113 10.24 -1.10 -4.45
CA ASN A 113 10.76 -2.34 -3.86
C ASN A 113 10.07 -3.60 -4.39
N GLU A 114 9.13 -3.46 -5.34
CA GLU A 114 8.33 -4.54 -5.91
C GLU A 114 7.54 -5.38 -4.89
N ASP A 115 7.21 -4.79 -3.75
CA ASP A 115 6.56 -5.48 -2.63
C ASP A 115 5.05 -5.64 -2.86
N LYS A 116 4.72 -6.72 -3.56
CA LYS A 116 3.34 -7.08 -3.90
C LYS A 116 2.45 -7.27 -2.68
N GLU A 117 2.97 -7.82 -1.59
CA GLU A 117 2.15 -8.12 -0.42
C GLU A 117 1.83 -6.85 0.38
N SER A 118 2.80 -5.95 0.56
CA SER A 118 2.51 -4.66 1.19
C SER A 118 1.58 -3.81 0.33
N VAL A 119 1.73 -3.82 -1.00
CA VAL A 119 0.80 -3.15 -1.91
C VAL A 119 -0.63 -3.68 -1.74
N LYS A 120 -0.83 -5.01 -1.71
CA LYS A 120 -2.16 -5.61 -1.43
C LYS A 120 -2.70 -5.18 -0.08
N VAL A 121 -1.87 -5.22 0.96
CA VAL A 121 -2.29 -4.86 2.32
C VAL A 121 -2.75 -3.42 2.37
N ILE A 122 -2.00 -2.49 1.79
CA ILE A 122 -2.36 -1.08 1.74
C ILE A 122 -3.70 -0.91 1.03
N LEU A 123 -3.79 -1.39 -0.22
CA LEU A 123 -4.99 -1.21 -1.02
C LEU A 123 -6.21 -1.87 -0.37
N ARG A 124 -6.11 -3.10 0.13
CA ARG A 124 -7.24 -3.82 0.74
C ARG A 124 -7.74 -3.22 2.05
N ASN A 125 -6.90 -2.45 2.76
CA ASN A 125 -7.25 -1.87 4.05
C ASN A 125 -7.73 -0.42 4.00
N ILE A 126 -7.78 0.22 2.83
CA ILE A 126 -8.34 1.57 2.66
C ILE A 126 -9.68 1.52 1.93
N ASP A 127 -10.53 2.54 2.06
CA ASP A 127 -11.84 2.57 1.38
C ASP A 127 -11.66 2.63 -0.15
N VAL A 128 -12.57 2.03 -0.93
CA VAL A 128 -12.44 1.93 -2.40
C VAL A 128 -12.21 3.30 -3.05
N GLU A 129 -12.97 4.31 -2.68
CA GLU A 129 -12.81 5.69 -3.18
C GLU A 129 -11.38 6.23 -2.93
N VAL A 130 -10.82 5.92 -1.76
CA VAL A 130 -9.47 6.33 -1.36
C VAL A 130 -8.40 5.56 -2.16
N ARG A 131 -8.63 4.28 -2.46
CA ARG A 131 -7.75 3.48 -3.34
C ARG A 131 -7.67 4.06 -4.73
N VAL A 132 -8.83 4.33 -5.34
CA VAL A 132 -8.93 4.89 -6.70
C VAL A 132 -8.21 6.23 -6.73
N ARG A 133 -8.44 7.08 -5.72
CA ARG A 133 -7.74 8.36 -5.61
C ARG A 133 -6.23 8.20 -5.49
N LEU A 134 -5.75 7.28 -4.65
CA LEU A 134 -4.31 7.03 -4.46
C LEU A 134 -3.63 6.66 -5.78
N VAL A 135 -4.18 5.68 -6.52
CA VAL A 135 -3.58 5.24 -7.80
C VAL A 135 -3.77 6.25 -8.94
N SER A 136 -4.70 7.19 -8.80
CA SER A 136 -4.92 8.29 -9.73
C SER A 136 -3.97 9.48 -9.52
N CYS A 137 -3.16 9.48 -8.46
CA CYS A 137 -2.25 10.58 -8.17
C CYS A 137 -1.00 10.55 -9.04
N LEU A 138 -0.53 11.73 -9.48
CA LEU A 138 0.57 11.87 -10.45
C LEU A 138 1.84 11.12 -10.04
N GLY A 139 2.26 11.23 -8.77
CA GLY A 139 3.46 10.54 -8.29
C GLY A 139 3.35 9.02 -8.32
N VAL A 140 2.15 8.47 -8.10
CA VAL A 140 1.90 7.02 -8.22
C VAL A 140 1.86 6.60 -9.69
N PHE A 141 1.23 7.42 -10.55
CA PHE A 141 1.24 7.21 -11.99
C PHE A 141 2.67 7.13 -12.56
N GLU A 142 3.56 8.05 -12.18
CA GLU A 142 4.96 8.05 -12.64
C GLU A 142 5.70 6.76 -12.24
N CYS A 143 5.44 6.26 -11.03
CA CYS A 143 6.02 5.00 -10.56
C CYS A 143 5.49 3.81 -11.34
N LEU A 144 4.17 3.75 -11.55
CA LEU A 144 3.54 2.68 -12.34
C LEU A 144 3.97 2.73 -13.82
N ASP A 145 4.12 3.92 -14.40
CA ASP A 145 4.58 4.11 -15.78
C ASP A 145 6.00 3.55 -15.97
N SER A 146 6.86 3.77 -14.97
CA SER A 146 8.22 3.25 -14.92
C SER A 146 8.22 1.71 -14.81
N LEU A 147 7.45 1.16 -13.87
CA LEU A 147 7.32 -0.30 -13.66
C LEU A 147 6.77 -1.03 -14.89
N LEU A 148 5.79 -0.44 -15.57
CA LEU A 148 5.20 -0.99 -16.79
C LEU A 148 6.24 -1.14 -17.91
N GLY A 149 7.31 -0.34 -17.89
CA GLY A 149 8.44 -0.42 -18.82
C GLY A 149 9.49 -1.47 -18.49
N TRP A 150 9.58 -1.94 -17.23
CA TRP A 150 10.71 -2.75 -16.72
C TRP A 150 10.38 -4.24 -16.52
N LYS A 151 9.37 -4.77 -17.23
CA LYS A 151 8.85 -6.15 -17.13
C LYS A 151 8.04 -6.48 -15.87
N ASN A 152 7.83 -5.55 -14.94
CA ASN A 152 6.98 -5.77 -13.77
C ASN A 152 5.52 -5.37 -14.01
N GLN A 153 4.98 -5.77 -15.16
CA GLN A 153 3.60 -5.48 -15.54
C GLN A 153 2.60 -6.12 -14.57
N ASN A 154 2.96 -7.27 -14.00
CA ASN A 154 2.16 -7.99 -13.01
C ASN A 154 1.90 -7.17 -11.74
N LEU A 155 2.86 -6.35 -11.29
CA LEU A 155 2.64 -5.47 -10.13
C LEU A 155 1.74 -4.28 -10.48
N VAL A 156 1.88 -3.75 -11.70
CA VAL A 156 0.98 -2.68 -12.20
C VAL A 156 -0.45 -3.21 -12.31
N GLU A 157 -0.63 -4.39 -12.90
CA GLU A 157 -1.91 -5.08 -12.97
C GLU A 157 -2.51 -5.32 -11.58
N LEU A 158 -1.73 -5.89 -10.65
CA LEU A 158 -2.16 -6.08 -9.27
C LEU A 158 -2.67 -4.77 -8.65
N CYS A 159 -1.88 -3.69 -8.76
CA CYS A 159 -2.22 -2.39 -8.20
C CYS A 159 -3.53 -1.85 -8.76
N VAL A 160 -3.69 -1.88 -10.09
CA VAL A 160 -4.90 -1.41 -10.77
C VAL A 160 -6.11 -2.26 -10.40
N ARG A 161 -5.98 -3.59 -10.34
CA ARG A 161 -7.07 -4.50 -9.98
C ARG A 161 -7.53 -4.35 -8.53
N GLU A 162 -6.59 -4.20 -7.60
CA GLU A 162 -6.89 -4.04 -6.17
C GLU A 162 -7.49 -2.65 -5.86
N ALA A 163 -7.09 -1.63 -6.62
CA ALA A 163 -7.59 -0.26 -6.43
C ALA A 163 -8.91 0.03 -7.17
N CYS A 164 -9.05 -0.50 -8.38
CA CYS A 164 -10.18 -0.27 -9.29
C CYS A 164 -10.86 -1.62 -9.62
N PRO A 165 -11.66 -2.17 -8.69
CA PRO A 165 -12.27 -3.48 -8.88
C PRO A 165 -13.34 -3.48 -9.98
N SER A 166 -14.02 -2.34 -10.21
CA SER A 166 -15.04 -2.23 -11.25
C SER A 166 -14.45 -1.78 -12.59
N LYS A 167 -15.13 -2.14 -13.70
CA LYS A 167 -14.78 -1.65 -15.04
C LYS A 167 -14.90 -0.13 -15.15
N GLU A 168 -15.90 0.45 -14.50
CA GLU A 168 -16.12 1.89 -14.49
C GLU A 168 -14.94 2.63 -13.82
N ASP A 169 -14.46 2.14 -12.67
CA ASP A 169 -13.30 2.73 -11.99
C ASP A 169 -12.04 2.64 -12.86
N ARG A 170 -11.86 1.54 -13.60
CA ARG A 170 -10.72 1.37 -14.51
C ARG A 170 -10.79 2.31 -15.72
N GLU A 171 -11.97 2.52 -16.29
CA GLU A 171 -12.13 3.51 -17.37
C GLU A 171 -11.87 4.94 -16.86
N ARG A 172 -12.36 5.30 -15.67
CA ARG A 172 -12.05 6.59 -15.04
C ARG A 172 -10.54 6.75 -14.81
N LEU A 173 -9.86 5.71 -14.30
CA LEU A 173 -8.41 5.73 -14.10
C LEU A 173 -7.65 5.90 -15.42
N LYS A 174 -8.08 5.19 -16.46
CA LYS A 174 -7.52 5.32 -17.82
C LYS A 174 -7.67 6.75 -18.34
N GLU A 175 -8.83 7.38 -18.19
CA GLU A 175 -9.04 8.78 -18.58
C GLU A 175 -8.09 9.73 -17.84
N VAL A 176 -7.89 9.53 -16.53
CA VAL A 176 -6.93 10.30 -15.72
C VAL A 176 -5.51 10.13 -16.25
N TYR A 177 -5.06 8.90 -16.49
CA TYR A 177 -3.72 8.62 -17.02
C TYR A 177 -3.52 9.20 -18.42
N MET A 178 -4.52 9.09 -19.28
CA MET A 178 -4.50 9.73 -20.59
C MET A 178 -4.45 11.27 -20.45
N GLY A 179 -5.06 11.83 -19.41
CA GLY A 179 -5.00 13.24 -19.04
C GLY A 179 -3.58 13.69 -18.64
N PHE A 180 -2.86 12.91 -17.83
CA PHE A 180 -1.46 13.21 -17.49
C PHE A 180 -0.53 13.18 -18.71
N LEU A 181 -0.93 12.45 -19.75
CA LEU A 181 -0.19 12.34 -21.01
C LEU A 181 -0.62 13.39 -22.05
N LYS A 182 -1.36 14.45 -21.68
CA LYS A 182 -1.84 15.48 -22.63
C LYS A 182 -0.87 16.64 -22.92
N GLU A 183 0.35 16.66 -22.37
CA GLU A 183 1.27 17.77 -22.61
C GLU A 183 2.38 17.44 -23.63
N ASN A 184 2.38 18.22 -24.72
CA ASN A 184 3.31 18.26 -25.86
C ASN A 184 3.49 16.95 -26.66
N GLU A 185 3.36 17.06 -27.99
CA GLU A 185 3.56 16.00 -28.99
C GLU A 185 5.04 15.57 -29.12
N THR A 186 5.67 15.24 -28.01
CA THR A 186 6.96 14.56 -28.02
C THR A 186 6.73 13.08 -28.31
N SER A 187 7.65 12.47 -29.05
CA SER A 187 7.59 11.04 -29.39
C SER A 187 7.48 10.12 -28.15
N GLY A 188 8.07 10.55 -27.03
CA GLY A 188 7.98 9.85 -25.75
C GLY A 188 6.56 9.79 -25.16
N VAL A 189 5.80 10.89 -25.25
CA VAL A 189 4.42 10.96 -24.74
C VAL A 189 3.49 10.06 -25.56
N LEU A 190 3.62 10.05 -26.89
CA LEU A 190 2.86 9.16 -27.77
C LEU A 190 3.14 7.69 -27.48
N TRP A 191 4.40 7.33 -27.22
CA TRP A 191 4.78 5.98 -26.85
C TRP A 191 4.16 5.55 -25.51
N LYS A 192 4.24 6.41 -24.48
CA LYS A 192 3.60 6.16 -23.18
C LYS A 192 2.09 5.99 -23.32
N LYS A 193 1.43 6.81 -24.13
CA LYS A 193 -0.01 6.73 -24.40
C LYS A 193 -0.41 5.38 -24.99
N ARG A 194 0.29 4.93 -26.03
CA ARG A 194 0.07 3.61 -26.65
C ARG A 194 0.32 2.47 -25.67
N LYS A 195 1.36 2.58 -24.84
CA LYS A 195 1.70 1.59 -23.81
C LYS A 195 0.56 1.43 -22.80
N TRP A 196 0.07 2.54 -22.23
CA TRP A 196 -1.05 2.51 -21.28
C TRP A 196 -2.34 2.05 -21.92
N GLN A 197 -2.62 2.45 -23.16
CA GLN A 197 -3.80 1.99 -23.89
C GLN A 197 -3.81 0.46 -24.03
N ARG A 198 -2.70 -0.14 -24.50
CA ARG A 198 -2.57 -1.60 -24.62
C ARG A 198 -2.70 -2.32 -23.28
N PHE A 199 -2.17 -1.73 -22.22
CA PHE A 199 -2.29 -2.29 -20.88
C PHE A 199 -3.76 -2.39 -20.44
N PHE A 200 -4.54 -1.32 -20.57
CA PHE A 200 -5.97 -1.36 -20.22
C PHE A 200 -6.77 -2.29 -21.14
N GLU A 201 -6.47 -2.35 -22.44
CA GLU A 201 -7.07 -3.32 -23.37
C GLU A 201 -6.82 -4.76 -22.90
N SER A 202 -5.59 -5.09 -22.48
CA SER A 202 -5.25 -6.43 -21.99
C SER A 202 -5.94 -6.81 -20.66
N LEU A 203 -6.17 -5.82 -19.79
CA LEU A 203 -6.92 -6.03 -18.54
C LEU A 203 -8.37 -6.40 -18.84
N ASP A 204 -9.01 -5.71 -19.78
CA ASP A 204 -10.39 -5.95 -20.18
C ASP A 204 -10.56 -7.32 -20.89
N GLU A 205 -9.61 -7.71 -21.74
CA GLU A 205 -9.60 -9.03 -22.38
C GLU A 205 -9.52 -10.15 -21.34
N THR A 206 -8.66 -9.99 -20.33
CA THR A 206 -8.51 -10.96 -19.24
C THR A 206 -9.82 -11.12 -18.46
N ASP A 207 -10.54 -10.02 -18.21
CA ASP A 207 -11.83 -10.05 -17.51
C ASP A 207 -12.95 -10.68 -18.34
N ALA A 208 -12.97 -10.40 -19.65
CA ALA A 208 -13.91 -11.02 -20.59
C ALA A 208 -13.66 -12.53 -20.76
N SER A 209 -12.41 -12.97 -20.60
CA SER A 209 -12.00 -14.38 -20.68
C SER A 209 -12.19 -15.19 -19.39
N GLY A 210 -12.88 -14.64 -18.38
CA GLY A 210 -13.25 -15.31 -17.12
C GLY A 210 -13.85 -16.71 -17.34
N PRO A 211 -13.83 -17.62 -16.34
CA PRO A 211 -13.67 -19.06 -16.52
C PRO A 211 -14.84 -19.74 -17.25
N GLN A 212 -14.92 -19.61 -18.56
CA GLN A 212 -15.80 -20.36 -19.46
C GLN A 212 -15.27 -21.77 -19.78
N LYS A 213 -14.27 -22.27 -19.04
CA LYS A 213 -13.58 -23.54 -19.36
C LYS A 213 -13.47 -24.55 -18.22
N ARG A 214 -14.37 -24.50 -17.22
CA ARG A 214 -14.47 -25.56 -16.19
C ARG A 214 -15.86 -26.18 -15.99
N SER A 215 -16.87 -25.86 -16.80
CA SER A 215 -18.22 -26.45 -16.64
C SER A 215 -18.74 -27.24 -17.83
N LEU A 216 -17.92 -27.59 -18.83
CA LEU A 216 -18.37 -28.40 -19.99
C LEU A 216 -17.68 -29.77 -20.10
N GLU A 217 -16.64 -30.04 -19.32
CA GLU A 217 -15.99 -31.36 -19.29
C GLU A 217 -16.58 -32.28 -18.18
N ASP A 218 -17.25 -31.74 -17.15
CA ASP A 218 -17.85 -32.57 -16.09
C ASP A 218 -19.25 -33.13 -16.45
N GLU A 219 -19.97 -32.52 -17.40
CA GLU A 219 -21.25 -33.08 -17.87
C GLU A 219 -21.07 -34.23 -18.89
N THR A 220 -19.94 -34.29 -19.58
CA THR A 220 -19.67 -35.39 -20.53
C THR A 220 -19.14 -36.65 -19.83
N VAL A 221 -18.41 -36.50 -18.72
CA VAL A 221 -17.93 -37.65 -17.92
C VAL A 221 -19.06 -38.30 -17.12
N THR A 222 -20.08 -37.54 -16.70
CA THR A 222 -21.19 -38.07 -15.90
C THR A 222 -22.23 -38.83 -16.74
N ARG A 223 -22.34 -38.55 -18.04
CA ARG A 223 -23.30 -39.23 -18.94
C ARG A 223 -22.77 -40.53 -19.55
N ALA A 224 -21.45 -40.73 -19.60
CA ALA A 224 -20.83 -41.94 -20.14
C ALA A 224 -20.74 -43.13 -19.16
N LYS A 225 -21.19 -42.97 -17.91
CA LYS A 225 -21.23 -44.05 -16.90
C LYS A 225 -22.62 -44.61 -16.62
N ARG A 226 -23.62 -44.27 -17.44
CA ARG A 226 -24.99 -44.79 -17.35
C ARG A 226 -25.49 -45.27 -18.72
N LEU A 227 -24.81 -46.24 -19.30
CA LEU A 227 -25.35 -47.16 -20.32
C LEU A 227 -24.68 -48.52 -20.14
#